data_AF-A0A9X0HYE8-F1
#
_entry.id   AF-A0A9X0HYE8-F1
#
_cell.length_a   1.000
_cell.length_b   1.000
_cell.length_c   1.000
_cell.angle_alpha   90.00
_cell.angle_beta   90.00
_cell.angle_gamma   90.00
#
_symmetry.space_group_name_H-M   'P 1'
#
loop_
_entity.id
_entity.type
_entity.pdbx_description
1 polymer ?
#
loop_
_entity_poly.entity_id
_entity_poly.type
_entity_poly.pdbx_seq_one_letter_code
_entity_poly.pdbx_strand_id
1 'polypeptide(L)'
;MADADRGGRSTDTKVAPTECSGVMDRSRTRSPEVAALLADARFDAALQLLAEELDRDPHEVRREAAGYLQELSSRHDPAVGAAWNRFGRWLLRAYDLMVDEAELAGLRALDAHHSLIFLPSHRSYLDAWILPRALSTCGLSPAFGFIGANLNFFPFGTLARRAGHIMVRRNTKDSPLYRLALRSYIGQLVHHHQNLAWAIEGGRTRTGKLRPPMFGILRYVLDAVHAVDGPEVFVIPVSLDYDQLHEVPMMTAELGGGAKSPENARWLIGFARQQGRHLGNAYVNFGEPIPVRKQTAALRVQGADRIIERVAVQVCHHINRATPVTATALVCLALLPADRAMTLPEIQQGVRPLVTYITRRGWHMAGRTDLSDPRALTRTLGELEDSGVVEAYDGGTDTVWRIRPAQHLVAAFYRNTAIHILVDRAIGEVALVAAAESDAPPRRTARNEALRLRDLLKFDFFFSPRETFDAEMRTELALLENAEGGLAEPADALRLLRHADLHLAPLVLRPILDAYHVVAIRLTQWSGPEFDEKAFLRGCLGVGRQWELQGRLGNAESVSLELFKTALQLARHRGLLNPSTPDGADRRQEFAEEVADALRRIEVIRDLARRIEAPQ
;
A
#
# COMPACT_ATOMS: atom_id res chain seq x y z
N MET A 1 10.10 -63.18 75.47
CA MET A 1 10.80 -64.46 75.62
C MET A 1 11.12 -64.95 74.22
N ALA A 2 12.42 -64.95 73.89
CA ALA A 2 13.11 -65.69 72.82
C ALA A 2 12.55 -65.66 71.38
N ASP A 3 13.13 -64.78 70.56
CA ASP A 3 14.19 -65.08 69.57
C ASP A 3 14.22 -66.47 68.89
N ALA A 4 14.24 -66.49 67.54
CA ALA A 4 15.30 -67.08 66.70
C ALA A 4 14.88 -67.26 65.22
N ASP A 5 15.24 -66.25 64.42
CA ASP A 5 16.09 -66.28 63.20
C ASP A 5 16.22 -67.56 62.33
N ARG A 6 16.00 -67.42 61.01
CA ARG A 6 17.06 -67.46 59.96
C ARG A 6 16.52 -67.36 58.52
N GLY A 7 16.96 -66.31 57.81
CA GLY A 7 17.64 -66.46 56.51
C GLY A 7 16.92 -66.13 55.19
N GLY A 8 17.19 -64.94 54.65
CA GLY A 8 17.86 -64.85 53.34
C GLY A 8 17.11 -64.33 52.09
N ARG A 9 17.51 -63.12 51.69
CA ARG A 9 17.64 -62.54 50.32
C ARG A 9 16.44 -61.80 49.67
N SER A 10 16.80 -60.60 49.20
CA SER A 10 16.03 -59.57 48.51
C SER A 10 15.37 -60.03 47.21
N THR A 11 14.15 -59.56 46.97
CA THR A 11 13.68 -59.19 45.62
C THR A 11 12.67 -58.05 45.72
N ASP A 12 13.04 -56.92 45.11
CA ASP A 12 12.20 -55.74 44.96
C ASP A 12 11.00 -56.00 44.04
N THR A 13 9.89 -55.42 44.45
CA THR A 13 8.53 -55.60 43.94
C THR A 13 8.36 -55.01 42.53
N LYS A 14 8.12 -55.87 41.54
CA LYS A 14 7.60 -55.48 40.21
C LYS A 14 6.10 -55.20 40.30
N VAL A 15 5.70 -53.97 39.99
CA VAL A 15 4.32 -53.63 39.62
C VAL A 15 4.29 -53.39 38.11
N ALA A 16 3.50 -54.19 37.39
CA ALA A 16 3.30 -54.12 35.96
C ALA A 16 2.31 -52.99 35.58
N PRO A 17 2.38 -52.43 34.36
CA PRO A 17 1.64 -51.24 33.99
C PRO A 17 0.26 -51.57 33.42
N THR A 18 -0.76 -50.89 33.93
CA THR A 18 -2.12 -50.92 33.41
C THR A 18 -2.33 -49.78 32.41
N GLU A 19 -2.97 -50.16 31.31
CA GLU A 19 -3.46 -49.40 30.16
C GLU A 19 -3.82 -47.92 30.39
N CYS A 20 -3.31 -47.07 29.49
CA CYS A 20 -3.98 -45.83 29.10
C CYS A 20 -3.89 -45.67 27.58
N SER A 21 -4.75 -46.39 26.88
CA SER A 21 -5.13 -46.11 25.50
C SER A 21 -6.00 -44.85 25.47
N GLY A 22 -5.46 -43.74 24.96
CA GLY A 22 -6.16 -42.47 24.82
C GLY A 22 -5.81 -41.75 23.52
N VAL A 23 -6.52 -42.12 22.46
CA VAL A 23 -6.86 -41.29 21.27
C VAL A 23 -5.69 -40.53 20.61
N MET A 24 -4.87 -41.24 19.84
CA MET A 24 -4.26 -40.65 18.64
C MET A 24 -5.31 -40.66 17.52
N ASP A 25 -5.87 -39.50 17.21
CA ASP A 25 -6.67 -39.28 15.99
C ASP A 25 -5.77 -39.49 14.75
N ARG A 26 -5.90 -40.66 14.13
CA ARG A 26 -5.16 -41.10 12.93
C ARG A 26 -5.77 -40.58 11.61
N SER A 27 -6.56 -39.49 11.63
CA SER A 27 -7.28 -38.99 10.43
C SER A 27 -6.69 -37.74 9.74
N ARG A 28 -5.55 -37.19 10.18
CA ARG A 28 -4.88 -36.07 9.48
C ARG A 28 -3.74 -36.56 8.59
N THR A 29 -4.04 -36.93 7.35
CA THR A 29 -3.01 -37.01 6.30
C THR A 29 -2.33 -35.64 6.18
N ARG A 30 -1.07 -35.54 6.65
CA ARG A 30 -0.24 -34.34 6.47
C ARG A 30 -0.09 -34.07 4.97
N SER A 31 -0.06 -32.79 4.55
CA SER A 31 0.18 -32.51 3.13
C SER A 31 1.56 -33.02 2.71
N PRO A 32 1.73 -33.44 1.45
CA PRO A 32 3.02 -33.94 0.94
C PRO A 32 4.18 -32.98 1.22
N GLU A 33 3.92 -31.67 1.15
CA GLU A 33 4.89 -30.62 1.44
C GLU A 33 5.33 -30.69 2.90
N VAL A 34 4.38 -30.67 3.85
CA VAL A 34 4.70 -30.77 5.29
C VAL A 34 5.44 -32.06 5.63
N ALA A 35 5.05 -33.18 5.01
CA ALA A 35 5.73 -34.46 5.21
C ALA A 35 7.18 -34.43 4.71
N ALA A 36 7.40 -33.88 3.51
CA ALA A 36 8.73 -33.75 2.93
C ALA A 36 9.62 -32.78 3.72
N LEU A 37 9.08 -31.66 4.21
CA LEU A 37 9.84 -30.69 4.99
C LEU A 37 10.26 -31.25 6.36
N LEU A 38 9.36 -32.00 7.02
CA LEU A 38 9.69 -32.70 8.26
C LEU A 38 10.69 -33.84 8.06
N ALA A 39 10.95 -34.27 6.83
CA ALA A 39 11.98 -35.24 6.49
C ALA A 39 13.27 -34.59 5.94
N ASP A 40 13.29 -33.26 5.72
CA ASP A 40 14.47 -32.55 5.22
C ASP A 40 15.53 -32.41 6.33
N ALA A 41 16.69 -33.01 6.12
CA ALA A 41 17.82 -32.95 7.06
C ALA A 41 18.27 -31.52 7.37
N ARG A 42 18.14 -30.57 6.42
CA ARG A 42 18.48 -29.15 6.64
C ARG A 42 17.49 -28.48 7.59
N PHE A 43 16.21 -28.83 7.48
CA PHE A 43 15.20 -28.33 8.41
C PHE A 43 15.41 -28.91 9.81
N ASP A 44 15.73 -30.20 9.90
CA ASP A 44 16.04 -30.86 11.18
C ASP A 44 17.26 -30.24 11.86
N ALA A 45 18.34 -29.97 11.10
CA ALA A 45 19.51 -29.27 11.62
C ALA A 45 19.18 -27.84 12.10
N ALA A 46 18.36 -27.09 11.34
CA ALA A 46 17.93 -25.75 11.76
C ALA A 46 17.07 -25.77 13.03
N LEU A 47 16.25 -26.81 13.22
CA LEU A 47 15.49 -27.02 14.45
C LEU A 47 16.38 -27.35 15.63
N GLN A 48 17.43 -28.15 15.44
CA GLN A 48 18.39 -28.48 16.50
C GLN A 48 19.15 -27.23 16.96
N LEU A 49 19.70 -26.44 16.03
CA LEU A 49 20.38 -25.19 16.34
C LEU A 49 19.49 -24.21 17.10
N LEU A 50 18.22 -24.08 16.67
CA LEU A 50 17.27 -23.21 17.35
C LEU A 50 16.85 -23.76 18.73
N ALA A 51 16.79 -25.08 18.89
CA ALA A 51 16.52 -25.71 20.18
C ALA A 51 17.64 -25.42 21.19
N GLU A 52 18.90 -25.49 20.75
CA GLU A 52 20.08 -25.10 21.53
C GLU A 52 20.06 -23.61 21.90
N GLU A 53 19.78 -22.71 20.94
CA GLU A 53 19.71 -21.27 21.18
C GLU A 53 18.62 -20.90 22.20
N LEU A 54 17.50 -21.63 22.19
CA LEU A 54 16.37 -21.39 23.08
C LEU A 54 16.46 -22.16 24.41
N ASP A 55 17.48 -22.99 24.61
CA ASP A 55 17.61 -23.92 25.74
C ASP A 55 16.35 -24.79 25.95
N ARG A 56 15.89 -25.42 24.86
CA ARG A 56 14.66 -26.24 24.83
C ARG A 56 14.94 -27.65 24.32
N ASP A 57 14.13 -28.61 24.77
CA ASP A 57 14.19 -29.99 24.29
C ASP A 57 13.95 -30.06 22.75
N PRO A 58 14.86 -30.66 21.97
CA PRO A 58 14.73 -30.75 20.51
C PRO A 58 13.48 -31.50 20.03
N HIS A 59 12.98 -32.50 20.78
CA HIS A 59 11.77 -33.22 20.41
C HIS A 59 10.52 -32.37 20.60
N GLU A 60 10.47 -31.54 21.63
CA GLU A 60 9.39 -30.56 21.83
C GLU A 60 9.39 -29.49 20.73
N VAL A 61 10.56 -28.93 20.42
CA VAL A 61 10.74 -27.96 19.33
C VAL A 61 10.28 -28.53 18.00
N ARG A 62 10.67 -29.78 17.68
CA ARG A 62 10.21 -30.48 16.47
C ARG A 62 8.70 -30.69 16.43
N ARG A 63 8.09 -31.07 17.55
CA ARG A 63 6.64 -31.29 17.66
C ARG A 63 5.86 -29.99 17.46
N GLU A 64 6.33 -28.90 18.07
CA GLU A 64 5.74 -27.57 17.94
C GLU A 64 5.90 -27.06 16.49
N ALA A 65 7.07 -27.23 15.87
CA ALA A 65 7.31 -26.90 14.46
C ALA A 65 6.36 -27.66 13.53
N ALA A 66 6.15 -28.95 13.76
CA ALA A 66 5.18 -29.75 13.01
C ALA A 66 3.75 -29.22 13.16
N GLY A 67 3.39 -28.70 14.34
CA GLY A 67 2.12 -28.00 14.57
C GLY A 67 1.99 -26.73 13.73
N TYR A 68 3.03 -25.89 13.69
CA TYR A 68 3.06 -24.70 12.85
C TYR A 68 3.00 -25.01 11.35
N LEU A 69 3.70 -26.04 10.89
CA LEU A 69 3.61 -26.48 9.50
C LEU A 69 2.22 -26.98 9.12
N GLN A 70 1.52 -27.68 10.04
CA GLN A 70 0.12 -28.06 9.84
C GLN A 70 -0.83 -26.86 9.82
N GLU A 71 -0.56 -25.82 10.61
CA GLU A 71 -1.32 -24.56 10.57
C GLU A 71 -1.21 -23.88 9.20
N LEU A 72 0.01 -23.85 8.63
CA LEU A 72 0.33 -23.23 7.34
C LEU A 72 -0.10 -24.06 6.13
N SER A 73 -0.20 -25.38 6.29
CA SER A 73 -0.50 -26.34 5.23
C SER A 73 -1.76 -25.96 4.47
N SER A 74 -1.58 -25.75 3.16
CA SER A 74 -2.61 -25.32 2.22
C SER A 74 -2.48 -26.12 0.94
N ARG A 75 -3.57 -26.28 0.20
CA ARG A 75 -3.60 -27.00 -1.08
C ARG A 75 -4.61 -26.38 -2.04
N HIS A 76 -4.43 -26.57 -3.33
CA HIS A 76 -5.45 -26.27 -4.34
C HIS A 76 -6.29 -27.52 -4.61
N ASP A 77 -7.48 -27.58 -4.01
CA ASP A 77 -8.49 -28.59 -4.31
C ASP A 77 -9.39 -28.10 -5.46
N PRO A 78 -9.46 -28.80 -6.61
CA PRO A 78 -10.18 -28.29 -7.78
C PRO A 78 -11.67 -28.01 -7.53
N ALA A 79 -12.35 -28.87 -6.75
CA ALA A 79 -13.78 -28.71 -6.47
C ALA A 79 -14.03 -27.52 -5.53
N VAL A 80 -13.20 -27.38 -4.50
CA VAL A 80 -13.27 -26.24 -3.58
C VAL A 80 -12.87 -24.96 -4.28
N GLY A 81 -11.84 -24.98 -5.14
CA GLY A 81 -11.42 -23.86 -5.97
C GLY A 81 -12.54 -23.37 -6.89
N ALA A 82 -13.25 -24.27 -7.55
CA ALA A 82 -14.41 -23.92 -8.39
C ALA A 82 -15.56 -23.29 -7.56
N ALA A 83 -15.84 -23.82 -6.37
CA ALA A 83 -16.82 -23.25 -5.44
C ALA A 83 -16.38 -21.88 -4.90
N TRP A 84 -15.11 -21.73 -4.55
CA TRP A 84 -14.48 -20.49 -4.09
C TRP A 84 -14.56 -19.41 -5.16
N ASN A 85 -14.24 -19.75 -6.41
CA ASN A 85 -14.36 -18.84 -7.54
C ASN A 85 -15.81 -18.41 -7.76
N ARG A 86 -16.78 -19.34 -7.68
CA ARG A 86 -18.22 -19.00 -7.78
C ARG A 86 -18.65 -18.04 -6.67
N PHE A 87 -18.24 -18.29 -5.44
CA PHE A 87 -18.52 -17.40 -4.31
C PHE A 87 -17.84 -16.04 -4.49
N GLY A 88 -16.58 -16.02 -4.95
CA GLY A 88 -15.87 -14.80 -5.32
C GLY A 88 -16.59 -13.99 -6.39
N ARG A 89 -17.17 -14.63 -7.41
CA ARG A 89 -18.00 -13.94 -8.42
C ARG A 89 -19.22 -13.28 -7.79
N TRP A 90 -19.90 -13.98 -6.88
CA TRP A 90 -21.03 -13.41 -6.16
C TRP A 90 -20.61 -12.26 -5.24
N LEU A 91 -19.45 -12.34 -4.60
CA LEU A 91 -18.92 -11.27 -3.75
C LEU A 91 -18.53 -10.04 -4.57
N LEU A 92 -17.97 -10.23 -5.75
CA LEU A 92 -17.56 -9.18 -6.69
C LEU A 92 -18.70 -8.66 -7.57
N ARG A 93 -19.97 -9.03 -7.31
CA ARG A 93 -21.11 -8.68 -8.17
C ARG A 93 -21.41 -7.17 -8.25
N ALA A 94 -20.81 -6.38 -7.37
CA ALA A 94 -20.84 -4.93 -7.45
C ALA A 94 -19.96 -4.37 -8.58
N TYR A 95 -19.09 -5.18 -9.18
CA TYR A 95 -18.09 -4.71 -10.13
C TYR A 95 -18.02 -5.52 -11.42
N ASP A 96 -17.77 -4.80 -12.51
CA ASP A 96 -17.27 -5.38 -13.74
C ASP A 96 -15.74 -5.50 -13.67
N LEU A 97 -15.23 -6.72 -13.84
CA LEU A 97 -13.80 -6.99 -13.73
C LEU A 97 -13.10 -6.61 -15.04
N MET A 98 -12.18 -5.66 -14.96
CA MET A 98 -11.38 -5.18 -16.08
C MET A 98 -9.94 -5.70 -15.94
N VAL A 99 -9.48 -6.43 -16.96
CA VAL A 99 -8.11 -6.95 -17.06
C VAL A 99 -7.61 -6.69 -18.48
N ASP A 100 -6.41 -6.15 -18.65
CA ASP A 100 -5.83 -5.93 -19.97
C ASP A 100 -5.34 -7.26 -20.58
N GLU A 101 -6.00 -7.72 -21.64
CA GLU A 101 -5.67 -8.99 -22.29
C GLU A 101 -4.26 -9.03 -22.93
N ALA A 102 -3.72 -7.87 -23.32
CA ALA A 102 -2.40 -7.80 -23.94
C ALA A 102 -1.27 -8.13 -22.95
N GLU A 103 -1.39 -7.66 -21.71
CA GLU A 103 -0.44 -7.95 -20.63
C GLU A 103 -0.42 -9.45 -20.28
N LEU A 104 -1.56 -10.13 -20.43
CA LEU A 104 -1.73 -11.54 -20.05
C LEU A 104 -0.97 -12.52 -20.95
N ALA A 105 -0.75 -12.18 -22.22
CA ALA A 105 -0.06 -13.08 -23.15
C ALA A 105 1.39 -13.33 -22.70
N GLY A 106 2.10 -12.27 -22.29
CA GLY A 106 3.45 -12.36 -21.76
C GLY A 106 3.50 -13.13 -20.43
N LEU A 107 2.54 -12.88 -19.53
CA LEU A 107 2.48 -13.57 -18.25
C LEU A 107 2.22 -15.08 -18.39
N ARG A 108 1.35 -15.50 -19.31
CA ARG A 108 1.12 -16.93 -19.58
C ARG A 108 2.38 -17.65 -20.07
N ALA A 109 3.18 -16.97 -20.91
CA ALA A 109 4.46 -17.52 -21.37
C ALA A 109 5.46 -17.68 -20.22
N LEU A 110 5.48 -16.72 -19.28
CA LEU A 110 6.31 -16.83 -18.09
C LEU A 110 5.82 -17.95 -17.15
N ASP A 111 4.52 -18.02 -16.89
CA ASP A 111 3.88 -19.02 -16.00
C ASP A 111 4.13 -20.46 -16.45
N ALA A 112 4.28 -20.70 -17.76
CA ALA A 112 4.56 -22.02 -18.32
C ALA A 112 5.93 -22.59 -17.90
N HIS A 113 6.88 -21.74 -17.51
CA HIS A 113 8.28 -22.12 -17.28
C HIS A 113 8.88 -21.59 -15.96
N HIS A 114 8.20 -20.66 -15.31
CA HIS A 114 8.73 -19.92 -14.16
C HIS A 114 7.68 -19.79 -13.05
N SER A 115 8.12 -19.80 -11.80
CA SER A 115 7.28 -19.42 -10.68
C SER A 115 6.99 -17.92 -10.72
N LEU A 116 5.72 -17.55 -10.57
CA LEU A 116 5.26 -16.17 -10.51
C LEU A 116 4.88 -15.79 -9.09
N ILE A 117 5.43 -14.68 -8.62
CA ILE A 117 5.20 -14.12 -7.29
C ILE A 117 4.39 -12.83 -7.45
N PHE A 118 3.08 -12.93 -7.31
CA PHE A 118 2.16 -11.80 -7.48
C PHE A 118 2.13 -10.91 -6.23
N LEU A 119 2.52 -9.65 -6.38
CA LEU A 119 2.56 -8.67 -5.30
C LEU A 119 1.55 -7.56 -5.55
N PRO A 120 0.27 -7.75 -5.18
CA PRO A 120 -0.75 -6.73 -5.33
C PRO A 120 -0.61 -5.54 -4.37
N SER A 121 -1.11 -4.39 -4.80
CA SER A 121 -1.59 -3.34 -3.90
C SER A 121 -2.76 -3.84 -3.05
N HIS A 122 -3.09 -3.12 -1.99
CA HIS A 122 -4.15 -3.51 -1.06
C HIS A 122 -5.08 -2.34 -0.74
N ARG A 123 -6.25 -2.35 -1.37
CA ARG A 123 -7.29 -1.32 -1.30
C ARG A 123 -8.55 -1.80 -0.57
N SER A 124 -8.89 -3.08 -0.69
CA SER A 124 -10.18 -3.63 -0.21
C SER A 124 -10.03 -5.06 0.32
N TYR A 125 -11.00 -5.53 1.11
CA TYR A 125 -11.10 -6.97 1.38
C TYR A 125 -11.44 -7.78 0.12
N LEU A 126 -11.95 -7.13 -0.94
CA LEU A 126 -12.20 -7.75 -2.24
C LEU A 126 -10.92 -8.19 -2.94
N ASP A 127 -9.77 -7.63 -2.56
CA ASP A 127 -8.47 -7.94 -3.19
C ASP A 127 -8.13 -9.44 -3.09
N ALA A 128 -8.50 -10.06 -1.97
CA ALA A 128 -8.32 -11.51 -1.74
C ALA A 128 -9.16 -12.40 -2.67
N TRP A 129 -10.13 -11.81 -3.38
CA TRP A 129 -11.06 -12.48 -4.29
C TRP A 129 -10.82 -12.10 -5.75
N ILE A 130 -10.47 -10.83 -5.99
CA ILE A 130 -10.29 -10.31 -7.33
C ILE A 130 -9.07 -10.92 -8.02
N LEU A 131 -7.94 -11.05 -7.32
CA LEU A 131 -6.72 -11.57 -7.91
C LEU A 131 -6.86 -13.05 -8.28
N PRO A 132 -7.30 -13.97 -7.39
CA PRO A 132 -7.54 -15.37 -7.79
C PRO A 132 -8.52 -15.49 -8.96
N ARG A 133 -9.57 -14.65 -9.00
CA ARG A 133 -10.50 -14.62 -10.13
C ARG A 133 -9.82 -14.16 -11.42
N ALA A 134 -9.01 -13.10 -11.37
CA ALA A 134 -8.26 -12.62 -12.52
C ALA A 134 -7.33 -13.71 -13.03
N LEU A 135 -6.48 -14.29 -12.18
CA LEU A 135 -5.58 -15.39 -12.57
C LEU A 135 -6.33 -16.55 -13.25
N SER A 136 -7.45 -16.99 -12.64
CA SER A 136 -8.27 -18.07 -13.21
C SER A 136 -8.94 -17.71 -14.53
N THR A 137 -9.37 -16.47 -14.72
CA THR A 137 -10.00 -16.00 -15.97
C THR A 137 -8.97 -15.86 -17.08
N CYS A 138 -7.72 -15.56 -16.71
CA CYS A 138 -6.61 -15.29 -17.62
C CYS A 138 -5.84 -16.56 -18.04
N GLY A 139 -6.18 -17.72 -17.47
CA GLY A 139 -5.51 -18.99 -17.73
C GLY A 139 -4.13 -19.10 -17.07
N LEU A 140 -3.87 -18.35 -16.00
CA LEU A 140 -2.66 -18.45 -15.19
C LEU A 140 -2.83 -19.51 -14.09
N SER A 141 -1.74 -20.17 -13.74
CA SER A 141 -1.70 -21.15 -12.66
C SER A 141 -2.09 -20.50 -11.32
N PRO A 142 -2.88 -21.18 -10.49
CA PRO A 142 -3.36 -20.61 -9.24
C PRO A 142 -2.19 -20.32 -8.29
N ALA A 143 -2.29 -19.23 -7.55
CA ALA A 143 -1.29 -18.84 -6.56
C ALA A 143 -1.73 -19.19 -5.14
N PHE A 144 -0.77 -19.57 -4.29
CA PHE A 144 -0.99 -19.63 -2.85
C PHE A 144 -1.07 -18.23 -2.26
N GLY A 145 -2.25 -17.86 -1.78
CA GLY A 145 -2.53 -16.55 -1.20
C GLY A 145 -2.20 -16.49 0.29
N PHE A 146 -1.63 -15.39 0.78
CA PHE A 146 -1.41 -15.21 2.22
C PHE A 146 -2.53 -14.36 2.85
N ILE A 147 -3.18 -14.90 3.88
CA ILE A 147 -4.26 -14.22 4.62
C ILE A 147 -4.01 -14.22 6.12
N GLY A 148 -4.62 -13.27 6.84
CA GLY A 148 -4.50 -13.18 8.29
C GLY A 148 -5.15 -14.36 9.02
N ALA A 149 -4.46 -14.94 10.00
CA ALA A 149 -4.97 -16.03 10.84
C ALA A 149 -6.24 -15.67 11.63
N ASN A 150 -6.57 -14.38 11.76
CA ASN A 150 -7.83 -13.92 12.37
C ASN A 150 -9.07 -14.35 11.58
N LEU A 151 -8.93 -14.74 10.32
CA LEU A 151 -10.01 -15.30 9.50
C LEU A 151 -10.09 -16.84 9.58
N ASN A 152 -9.30 -17.49 10.45
CA ASN A 152 -9.29 -18.94 10.60
C ASN A 152 -10.40 -19.44 11.54
N PHE A 153 -11.66 -19.35 11.11
CA PHE A 153 -12.80 -19.94 11.81
C PHE A 153 -13.46 -21.03 10.97
N PHE A 154 -14.02 -22.05 11.62
CA PHE A 154 -14.77 -23.10 10.93
C PHE A 154 -16.14 -22.55 10.47
N PRO A 155 -16.60 -22.84 9.23
CA PRO A 155 -15.96 -23.66 8.19
C PRO A 155 -15.01 -22.89 7.25
N PHE A 156 -15.02 -21.56 7.28
CA PHE A 156 -14.31 -20.69 6.33
C PHE A 156 -12.81 -21.03 6.21
N GLY A 157 -12.08 -21.15 7.31
CA GLY A 157 -10.64 -21.43 7.28
C GLY A 157 -10.27 -22.79 6.70
N THR A 158 -11.17 -23.77 6.76
CA THR A 158 -10.97 -25.07 6.11
C THR A 158 -11.12 -24.97 4.60
N LEU A 159 -12.12 -24.21 4.14
CA LEU A 159 -12.33 -23.94 2.71
C LEU A 159 -11.21 -23.06 2.14
N ALA A 160 -10.80 -22.02 2.86
CA ALA A 160 -9.73 -21.12 2.43
C ALA A 160 -8.41 -21.86 2.21
N ARG A 161 -7.98 -22.72 3.16
CA ARG A 161 -6.76 -23.54 3.00
C ARG A 161 -6.83 -24.51 1.83
N ARG A 162 -8.02 -25.06 1.54
CA ARG A 162 -8.28 -25.94 0.37
C ARG A 162 -8.43 -25.15 -0.94
N ALA A 163 -8.62 -23.84 -0.87
CA ALA A 163 -8.56 -22.93 -2.01
C ALA A 163 -7.15 -22.35 -2.23
N GLY A 164 -6.15 -22.77 -1.42
CA GLY A 164 -4.76 -22.33 -1.52
C GLY A 164 -4.39 -21.13 -0.63
N HIS A 165 -5.22 -20.74 0.34
CA HIS A 165 -4.89 -19.63 1.24
C HIS A 165 -4.10 -20.08 2.47
N ILE A 166 -2.85 -19.64 2.54
CA ILE A 166 -1.94 -19.82 3.68
C ILE A 166 -2.30 -18.79 4.76
N MET A 167 -2.66 -19.30 5.94
CA MET A 167 -3.06 -18.45 7.07
C MET A 167 -1.87 -18.09 7.93
N VAL A 168 -1.52 -16.80 7.98
CA VAL A 168 -0.33 -16.28 8.66
C VAL A 168 -0.67 -15.40 9.86
N ARG A 169 0.08 -15.56 10.94
CA ARG A 169 -0.02 -14.77 12.16
C ARG A 169 0.55 -13.36 11.94
N ARG A 170 -0.12 -12.32 12.47
CA ARG A 170 0.28 -10.91 12.25
C ARG A 170 1.51 -10.48 13.05
N ASN A 171 1.65 -10.93 14.30
CA ASN A 171 2.83 -10.63 15.13
C ASN A 171 3.62 -11.91 15.37
N THR A 172 4.84 -11.95 14.84
CA THR A 172 5.73 -13.12 14.93
C THR A 172 7.11 -12.74 15.48
N LYS A 173 7.29 -11.51 15.99
CA LYS A 173 8.58 -11.01 16.51
C LYS A 173 9.12 -11.84 17.67
N ASP A 174 8.23 -12.32 18.52
CA ASP A 174 8.60 -13.10 19.71
C ASP A 174 8.39 -14.62 19.50
N SER A 175 8.31 -15.06 18.24
CA SER A 175 8.09 -16.47 17.88
C SER A 175 9.11 -16.96 16.85
N PRO A 176 10.39 -17.14 17.26
CA PRO A 176 11.46 -17.55 16.34
C PRO A 176 11.18 -18.89 15.66
N LEU A 177 10.60 -19.86 16.39
CA LEU A 177 10.24 -21.17 15.83
C LEU A 177 9.16 -21.08 14.75
N TYR A 178 8.14 -20.23 14.95
CA TYR A 178 7.12 -19.98 13.93
C TYR A 178 7.73 -19.34 12.68
N ARG A 179 8.66 -18.38 12.85
CA ARG A 179 9.36 -17.77 11.71
C ARG A 179 10.19 -18.78 10.93
N LEU A 180 10.88 -19.69 11.63
CA LEU A 180 11.64 -20.77 10.99
C LEU A 180 10.71 -21.71 10.20
N ALA A 181 9.58 -22.14 10.79
CA ALA A 181 8.59 -22.96 10.11
C ALA A 181 8.00 -22.25 8.87
N LEU A 182 7.61 -20.98 9.00
CA LEU A 182 7.08 -20.18 7.90
C LEU A 182 8.09 -19.99 6.77
N ARG A 183 9.33 -19.60 7.10
CA ARG A 183 10.42 -19.44 6.13
C ARG A 183 10.66 -20.73 5.36
N SER A 184 10.71 -21.85 6.06
CA SER A 184 11.01 -23.16 5.47
C SER A 184 9.87 -23.65 4.58
N TYR A 185 8.62 -23.42 5.00
CA TYR A 185 7.43 -23.73 4.20
C TYR A 185 7.35 -22.89 2.91
N ILE A 186 7.59 -21.57 3.01
CA ILE A 186 7.67 -20.69 1.82
C ILE A 186 8.79 -21.16 0.90
N GLY A 187 9.95 -21.50 1.47
CA GLY A 187 11.06 -22.05 0.71
C GLY A 187 10.62 -23.25 -0.10
N GLN A 188 10.00 -24.24 0.53
CA GLN A 188 9.53 -25.44 -0.15
C GLN A 188 8.56 -25.14 -1.32
N LEU A 189 7.62 -24.21 -1.15
CA LEU A 189 6.72 -23.80 -2.23
C LEU A 189 7.47 -23.20 -3.42
N VAL A 190 8.47 -22.34 -3.16
CA VAL A 190 9.33 -21.75 -4.20
C VAL A 190 10.12 -22.84 -4.95
N HIS A 191 10.70 -23.81 -4.23
CA HIS A 191 11.46 -24.92 -4.84
C HIS A 191 10.56 -25.86 -5.67
N HIS A 192 9.27 -25.96 -5.34
CA HIS A 192 8.29 -26.77 -6.06
C HIS A 192 7.58 -26.00 -7.20
N HIS A 193 8.16 -24.88 -7.62
CA HIS A 193 7.63 -24.04 -8.70
C HIS A 193 6.19 -23.55 -8.49
N GLN A 194 5.80 -23.30 -7.23
CA GLN A 194 4.45 -22.81 -6.93
C GLN A 194 4.37 -21.28 -7.04
N ASN A 195 3.26 -20.80 -7.60
CA ASN A 195 2.96 -19.37 -7.61
C ASN A 195 2.53 -18.91 -6.21
N LEU A 196 2.94 -17.71 -5.82
CA LEU A 196 2.63 -17.11 -4.51
C LEU A 196 1.97 -15.75 -4.72
N ALA A 197 1.06 -15.36 -3.82
CA ALA A 197 0.40 -14.06 -3.87
C ALA A 197 0.20 -13.42 -2.50
N TRP A 198 0.70 -12.20 -2.29
CA TRP A 198 0.39 -11.41 -1.08
C TRP A 198 0.53 -9.91 -1.31
N ALA A 199 -0.28 -9.13 -0.59
CA ALA A 199 -0.16 -7.69 -0.58
C ALA A 199 1.18 -7.23 0.02
N ILE A 200 2.03 -6.57 -0.78
CA ILE A 200 3.35 -6.13 -0.32
C ILE A 200 3.28 -5.12 0.84
N GLU A 201 2.18 -4.35 0.91
CA GLU A 201 1.90 -3.36 1.95
C GLU A 201 1.58 -3.96 3.33
N GLY A 202 1.25 -5.25 3.40
CA GLY A 202 0.84 -5.95 4.62
C GLY A 202 -0.55 -5.55 5.18
N GLY A 203 -1.22 -4.53 4.63
CA GLY A 203 -2.59 -4.19 5.01
C GLY A 203 -3.17 -3.05 4.16
N ARG A 204 -4.51 -2.99 4.07
CA ARG A 204 -5.26 -2.02 3.26
C ARG A 204 -4.84 -0.57 3.52
N THR A 205 -4.72 0.22 2.44
CA THR A 205 -4.59 1.67 2.54
C THR A 205 -5.84 2.32 3.10
N ARG A 206 -5.65 3.43 3.83
CA ARG A 206 -6.75 4.27 4.35
C ARG A 206 -6.84 5.60 3.64
N THR A 207 -5.79 5.96 2.91
CA THR A 207 -5.66 7.25 2.22
C THR A 207 -5.85 7.13 0.73
N GLY A 208 -5.90 5.92 0.16
CA GLY A 208 -5.88 5.71 -1.29
C GLY A 208 -4.47 5.79 -1.90
N LYS A 209 -3.43 6.03 -1.10
CA LYS A 209 -2.02 5.92 -1.53
C LYS A 209 -1.49 4.50 -1.29
N LEU A 210 -0.53 4.07 -2.12
CA LEU A 210 0.24 2.87 -1.83
C LEU A 210 1.06 3.08 -0.54
N ARG A 211 0.99 2.12 0.38
CA ARG A 211 1.69 2.14 1.66
C ARG A 211 3.13 1.61 1.52
N PRO A 212 4.02 1.96 2.47
CA PRO A 212 5.34 1.37 2.55
C PRO A 212 5.31 -0.17 2.57
N PRO A 213 6.19 -0.84 1.80
CA PRO A 213 6.21 -2.30 1.73
C PRO A 213 6.71 -2.95 3.02
N MET A 214 6.21 -4.15 3.29
CA MET A 214 6.63 -5.03 4.37
C MET A 214 7.53 -6.14 3.83
N PHE A 215 8.80 -6.15 4.25
CA PHE A 215 9.83 -7.00 3.64
C PHE A 215 9.82 -8.47 4.08
N GLY A 216 9.03 -8.85 5.09
CA GLY A 216 9.15 -10.14 5.78
C GLY A 216 9.05 -11.37 4.87
N ILE A 217 7.92 -11.52 4.17
CA ILE A 217 7.68 -12.65 3.25
C ILE A 217 8.59 -12.56 2.03
N LEU A 218 8.78 -11.35 1.49
CA LEU A 218 9.67 -11.11 0.34
C LEU A 218 11.09 -11.59 0.63
N ARG A 219 11.61 -11.33 1.85
CA ARG A 219 12.91 -11.84 2.28
C ARG A 219 12.97 -13.36 2.23
N TYR A 220 11.96 -14.05 2.75
CA TYR A 220 11.93 -15.52 2.72
C TYR A 220 11.91 -16.07 1.30
N VAL A 221 11.20 -15.40 0.37
CA VAL A 221 11.19 -15.78 -1.04
C VAL A 221 12.56 -15.55 -1.69
N LEU A 222 13.17 -14.37 -1.52
CA LEU A 222 14.49 -14.08 -2.08
C LEU A 222 15.57 -15.02 -1.53
N ASP A 223 15.56 -15.30 -0.23
CA ASP A 223 16.48 -16.26 0.38
C ASP A 223 16.30 -17.65 -0.22
N ALA A 224 15.05 -18.09 -0.42
CA ALA A 224 14.75 -19.39 -1.00
C ALA A 224 15.18 -19.49 -2.47
N VAL A 225 14.95 -18.44 -3.27
CA VAL A 225 15.42 -18.36 -4.66
C VAL A 225 16.95 -18.49 -4.69
N HIS A 226 17.67 -17.83 -3.79
CA HIS A 226 19.14 -17.89 -3.76
C HIS A 226 19.73 -19.16 -3.14
N ALA A 227 18.95 -19.93 -2.38
CA ALA A 227 19.44 -21.12 -1.71
C ALA A 227 19.73 -22.29 -2.66
N VAL A 228 19.05 -22.34 -3.81
CA VAL A 228 19.18 -23.41 -4.80
C VAL A 228 19.19 -22.83 -6.21
N ASP A 229 20.05 -23.36 -7.07
CA ASP A 229 20.07 -23.04 -8.50
C ASP A 229 18.84 -23.61 -9.19
N GLY A 230 18.25 -22.85 -10.10
CA GLY A 230 17.06 -23.27 -10.82
C GLY A 230 16.59 -22.18 -11.79
N PRO A 231 15.42 -22.39 -12.41
CA PRO A 231 14.77 -21.39 -13.25
C PRO A 231 14.69 -20.02 -12.57
N GLU A 232 14.61 -18.98 -13.41
CA GLU A 232 14.32 -17.63 -12.92
C GLU A 232 12.95 -17.61 -12.23
N VAL A 233 12.83 -16.78 -11.19
CA VAL A 233 11.56 -16.51 -10.51
C VAL A 233 11.20 -15.06 -10.78
N PHE A 234 9.96 -14.81 -11.18
CA PHE A 234 9.50 -13.47 -11.49
C PHE A 234 8.61 -12.94 -10.40
N VAL A 235 8.95 -11.76 -9.89
CA VAL A 235 8.01 -10.96 -9.11
C VAL A 235 7.13 -10.19 -10.09
N ILE A 236 5.81 -10.33 -9.92
CA ILE A 236 4.80 -9.67 -10.75
C ILE A 236 4.12 -8.59 -9.89
N PRO A 237 4.46 -7.32 -10.07
CA PRO A 237 3.75 -6.20 -9.43
C PRO A 237 2.29 -6.18 -9.92
N VAL A 238 1.32 -6.10 -9.02
CA VAL A 238 -0.10 -6.06 -9.43
C VAL A 238 -0.77 -4.79 -8.89
N SER A 239 -1.36 -4.00 -9.77
CA SER A 239 -2.24 -2.92 -9.36
C SER A 239 -3.67 -3.41 -9.28
N LEU A 240 -4.26 -3.27 -8.09
CA LEU A 240 -5.68 -3.41 -7.83
C LEU A 240 -6.27 -2.03 -7.58
N ASP A 241 -7.25 -1.65 -8.39
CA ASP A 241 -7.97 -0.39 -8.25
C ASP A 241 -9.46 -0.54 -8.52
N TYR A 242 -10.27 0.39 -8.01
CA TYR A 242 -11.73 0.32 -8.06
C TYR A 242 -12.30 1.71 -8.32
N ASP A 243 -13.35 1.81 -9.14
CA ASP A 243 -14.04 3.08 -9.35
C ASP A 243 -14.61 3.61 -8.03
N GLN A 244 -15.22 2.74 -7.21
CA GLN A 244 -15.72 3.05 -5.88
C GLN A 244 -15.59 1.88 -4.91
N LEU A 245 -15.65 2.13 -3.60
CA LEU A 245 -15.54 1.10 -2.57
C LEU A 245 -16.46 1.41 -1.37
N HIS A 246 -17.30 0.45 -0.97
CA HIS A 246 -18.16 0.56 0.22
C HIS A 246 -17.39 0.80 1.54
N GLU A 247 -16.12 0.40 1.60
CA GLU A 247 -15.32 0.47 2.82
C GLU A 247 -14.75 1.87 3.10
N VAL A 248 -14.71 2.76 2.09
CA VAL A 248 -13.98 4.03 2.19
C VAL A 248 -14.47 4.90 3.34
N PRO A 249 -15.79 5.08 3.59
CA PRO A 249 -16.27 5.85 4.74
C PRO A 249 -15.76 5.31 6.09
N MET A 250 -15.65 3.98 6.25
CA MET A 250 -15.08 3.38 7.45
C MET A 250 -13.58 3.67 7.54
N MET A 251 -12.84 3.51 6.44
CA MET A 251 -11.40 3.76 6.39
C MET A 251 -11.05 5.22 6.68
N THR A 252 -11.85 6.17 6.19
CA THR A 252 -11.67 7.60 6.46
C THR A 252 -12.03 7.97 7.89
N ALA A 253 -12.99 7.30 8.52
CA ALA A 253 -13.26 7.47 9.96
C ALA A 253 -12.08 6.98 10.83
N GLU A 254 -11.41 5.89 10.43
CA GLU A 254 -10.17 5.43 11.08
C GLU A 254 -9.03 6.48 10.97
N LEU A 255 -8.93 7.20 9.84
CA LEU A 255 -7.94 8.28 9.66
C LEU A 255 -8.12 9.43 10.66
N GLY A 256 -9.37 9.76 10.98
CA GLY A 256 -9.73 10.78 11.97
C GLY A 256 -9.55 10.35 13.43
N GLY A 257 -8.97 9.16 13.68
CA GLY A 257 -8.73 8.63 15.02
C GLY A 257 -9.77 7.62 15.51
N GLY A 258 -10.72 7.22 14.65
CA GLY A 258 -11.65 6.14 14.94
C GLY A 258 -10.95 4.80 15.18
N ALA A 259 -11.50 3.98 16.07
CA ALA A 259 -10.96 2.65 16.34
C ALA A 259 -11.24 1.69 15.17
N LYS A 260 -10.25 0.86 14.84
CA LYS A 260 -10.43 -0.20 13.85
C LYS A 260 -11.47 -1.22 14.34
N SER A 261 -12.48 -1.49 13.51
CA SER A 261 -13.50 -2.48 13.83
C SER A 261 -12.95 -3.91 13.75
N PRO A 262 -13.28 -4.80 14.70
CA PRO A 262 -12.84 -6.19 14.65
C PRO A 262 -13.48 -6.95 13.48
N GLU A 263 -12.63 -7.57 12.68
CA GLU A 263 -12.98 -8.41 11.52
C GLU A 263 -13.49 -9.78 12.03
N ASN A 264 -14.80 -10.02 12.03
CA ASN A 264 -15.40 -11.30 12.43
C ASN A 264 -16.40 -11.85 11.39
N ALA A 265 -16.95 -13.04 11.63
CA ALA A 265 -17.88 -13.69 10.69
C ALA A 265 -19.15 -12.85 10.41
N ARG A 266 -19.70 -12.16 11.43
CA ARG A 266 -20.88 -11.28 11.26
C ARG A 266 -20.55 -10.09 10.37
N TRP A 267 -19.37 -9.50 10.57
CA TRP A 267 -18.85 -8.43 9.74
C TRP A 267 -18.70 -8.87 8.28
N LEU A 268 -18.14 -10.06 8.03
CA LEU A 268 -17.98 -10.61 6.66
C LEU A 268 -19.33 -10.78 5.94
N ILE A 269 -20.36 -11.25 6.65
CA ILE A 269 -21.72 -11.38 6.09
C ILE A 269 -22.30 -10.00 5.76
N GLY A 270 -22.15 -9.01 6.65
CA GLY A 270 -22.59 -7.64 6.42
C GLY A 270 -21.90 -7.03 5.21
N PHE A 271 -20.58 -7.18 5.12
CA PHE A 271 -19.77 -6.74 3.99
C PHE A 271 -20.23 -7.36 2.67
N ALA A 272 -20.46 -8.67 2.65
CA ALA A 272 -20.89 -9.38 1.45
C ALA A 272 -22.29 -8.97 0.97
N ARG A 273 -23.19 -8.62 1.89
CA ARG A 273 -24.53 -8.08 1.57
C ARG A 273 -24.46 -6.69 0.93
N GLN A 274 -23.52 -5.86 1.36
CA GLN A 274 -23.36 -4.51 0.81
C GLN A 274 -22.99 -4.52 -0.68
N GLN A 275 -22.29 -5.56 -1.16
CA GLN A 275 -21.92 -5.73 -2.58
C GLN A 275 -23.11 -5.96 -3.54
N GLY A 276 -24.35 -5.66 -3.15
CA GLY A 276 -25.56 -5.86 -3.96
C GLY A 276 -25.87 -4.73 -4.93
N ARG A 277 -25.22 -3.57 -4.77
CA ARG A 277 -25.35 -2.43 -5.69
C ARG A 277 -24.13 -2.39 -6.59
N HIS A 278 -24.34 -2.02 -7.86
CA HIS A 278 -23.22 -1.77 -8.79
C HIS A 278 -22.45 -0.54 -8.32
N LEU A 279 -21.13 -0.62 -8.36
CA LEU A 279 -20.17 0.39 -7.89
C LEU A 279 -19.11 0.73 -8.96
N GLY A 280 -19.37 0.38 -10.21
CA GLY A 280 -18.44 0.60 -11.32
C GLY A 280 -17.54 -0.60 -11.58
N ASN A 281 -16.30 -0.33 -11.99
CA ASN A 281 -15.35 -1.35 -12.41
C ASN A 281 -14.32 -1.63 -11.32
N ALA A 282 -13.75 -2.84 -11.39
CA ALA A 282 -12.57 -3.22 -10.63
C ALA A 282 -11.45 -3.60 -11.61
N TYR A 283 -10.32 -2.92 -11.51
CA TYR A 283 -9.21 -3.02 -12.45
C TYR A 283 -8.10 -3.89 -11.84
N VAL A 284 -7.61 -4.84 -12.63
CA VAL A 284 -6.43 -5.66 -12.31
C VAL A 284 -5.43 -5.51 -13.44
N ASN A 285 -4.35 -4.78 -13.18
CA ASN A 285 -3.27 -4.55 -14.15
C ASN A 285 -1.96 -5.10 -13.59
N PHE A 286 -1.11 -5.60 -14.48
CA PHE A 286 0.13 -6.25 -14.13
C PHE A 286 1.31 -5.39 -14.56
N GLY A 287 2.10 -4.93 -13.58
CA GLY A 287 3.31 -4.17 -13.85
C GLY A 287 4.41 -5.03 -14.46
N GLU A 288 5.46 -4.37 -14.93
CA GLU A 288 6.60 -5.02 -15.56
C GLU A 288 7.21 -6.10 -14.64
N PRO A 289 7.33 -7.36 -15.10
CA PRO A 289 7.90 -8.46 -14.32
C PRO A 289 9.35 -8.22 -13.90
N ILE A 290 9.69 -8.53 -12.65
CA ILE A 290 11.05 -8.38 -12.10
C ILE A 290 11.70 -9.77 -11.98
N PRO A 291 12.74 -10.08 -12.79
CA PRO A 291 13.49 -11.33 -12.67
C PRO A 291 14.38 -11.29 -11.41
N VAL A 292 14.04 -12.08 -10.39
CA VAL A 292 14.64 -11.97 -9.06
C VAL A 292 16.14 -12.22 -9.08
N ARG A 293 16.61 -13.29 -9.73
CA ARG A 293 18.05 -13.64 -9.75
C ARG A 293 18.86 -12.60 -10.52
N LYS A 294 18.41 -12.22 -11.71
CA LYS A 294 19.08 -11.17 -12.51
C LYS A 294 19.13 -9.83 -11.77
N GLN A 295 18.02 -9.41 -11.18
CA GLN A 295 17.93 -8.10 -10.52
C GLN A 295 18.81 -8.04 -9.26
N THR A 296 18.76 -9.08 -8.42
CA THR A 296 19.60 -9.16 -7.22
C THR A 296 21.09 -9.24 -7.56
N ALA A 297 21.46 -9.95 -8.64
CA ALA A 297 22.84 -9.99 -9.13
C ALA A 297 23.32 -8.61 -9.61
N ALA A 298 22.50 -7.89 -10.41
CA ALA A 298 22.82 -6.55 -10.87
C ALA A 298 23.02 -5.57 -9.69
N LEU A 299 22.15 -5.62 -8.69
CA LEU A 299 22.27 -4.80 -7.48
C LEU A 299 23.55 -5.12 -6.69
N ARG A 300 23.94 -6.40 -6.58
CA ARG A 300 25.21 -6.79 -5.92
C ARG A 300 26.43 -6.24 -6.66
N VAL A 301 26.43 -6.32 -8.00
CA VAL A 301 27.53 -5.78 -8.83
C VAL A 301 27.67 -4.26 -8.66
N GLN A 302 26.55 -3.55 -8.46
CA GLN A 302 26.54 -2.11 -8.19
C GLN A 302 26.95 -1.76 -6.74
N GLY A 303 27.32 -2.74 -5.90
CA GLY A 303 27.62 -2.52 -4.49
C GLY A 303 26.42 -2.05 -3.68
N ALA A 304 25.21 -2.40 -4.10
CA ALA A 304 23.99 -1.91 -3.47
C ALA A 304 23.73 -2.63 -2.14
N ASP A 305 23.71 -1.87 -1.04
CA ASP A 305 23.17 -2.36 0.22
C ASP A 305 21.64 -2.48 0.17
N ARG A 306 21.08 -3.27 1.11
CA ARG A 306 19.62 -3.36 1.34
C ARG A 306 18.86 -3.80 0.09
N ILE A 307 19.35 -4.87 -0.54
CA ILE A 307 18.83 -5.43 -1.80
C ILE A 307 17.32 -5.69 -1.72
N ILE A 308 16.85 -6.25 -0.60
CA ILE A 308 15.42 -6.58 -0.41
C ILE A 308 14.58 -5.31 -0.44
N GLU A 309 15.00 -4.26 0.26
CA GLU A 309 14.30 -2.98 0.26
C GLU A 309 14.30 -2.33 -1.12
N ARG A 310 15.39 -2.44 -1.88
CA ARG A 310 15.46 -1.94 -3.26
C ARG A 310 14.51 -2.68 -4.19
N VAL A 311 14.46 -4.01 -4.12
CA VAL A 311 13.50 -4.82 -4.89
C VAL A 311 12.07 -4.47 -4.49
N ALA A 312 11.78 -4.32 -3.20
CA ALA A 312 10.45 -3.94 -2.72
C ALA A 312 10.02 -2.55 -3.18
N VAL A 313 10.93 -1.56 -3.14
CA VAL A 313 10.66 -0.21 -3.67
C VAL A 313 10.43 -0.25 -5.18
N GLN A 314 11.20 -1.05 -5.92
CA GLN A 314 10.99 -1.26 -7.35
C GLN A 314 9.62 -1.88 -7.65
N VAL A 315 9.18 -2.86 -6.85
CA VAL A 315 7.82 -3.42 -6.93
C VAL A 315 6.78 -2.33 -6.74
N CYS A 316 6.90 -1.50 -5.69
CA CYS A 316 5.98 -0.39 -5.46
C CYS A 316 5.95 0.61 -6.63
N HIS A 317 7.11 0.90 -7.22
CA HIS A 317 7.20 1.75 -8.42
C HIS A 317 6.46 1.12 -9.60
N HIS A 318 6.65 -0.19 -9.86
CA HIS A 318 5.95 -0.88 -10.95
C HIS A 318 4.44 -1.02 -10.69
N ILE A 319 4.00 -1.20 -9.44
CA ILE A 319 2.57 -1.14 -9.06
C ILE A 319 1.98 0.22 -9.42
N ASN A 320 2.65 1.30 -9.01
CA ASN A 320 2.22 2.66 -9.35
C ASN A 320 2.15 2.84 -10.87
N ARG A 321 3.18 2.38 -11.61
CA ARG A 321 3.19 2.49 -13.07
C ARG A 321 2.04 1.74 -13.76
N ALA A 322 1.62 0.61 -13.21
CA ALA A 322 0.49 -0.17 -13.71
C ALA A 322 -0.87 0.33 -13.19
N THR A 323 -0.90 1.30 -12.27
CA THR A 323 -2.16 1.82 -11.72
C THR A 323 -2.81 2.75 -12.73
N PRO A 324 -4.02 2.44 -13.22
CA PRO A 324 -4.70 3.27 -14.21
C PRO A 324 -5.30 4.49 -13.53
N VAL A 325 -5.53 5.56 -14.30
CA VAL A 325 -6.25 6.73 -13.79
C VAL A 325 -7.74 6.54 -14.07
N THR A 326 -8.55 6.49 -12.99
CA THR A 326 -9.99 6.31 -13.07
C THR A 326 -10.74 7.62 -13.29
N ALA A 327 -11.95 7.51 -13.83
CA ALA A 327 -12.87 8.64 -13.96
C ALA A 327 -13.18 9.28 -12.61
N THR A 328 -13.45 8.43 -11.62
CA THR A 328 -13.71 8.83 -10.24
C THR A 328 -12.56 9.66 -9.67
N ALA A 329 -11.30 9.24 -9.88
CA ALA A 329 -10.14 9.99 -9.40
C ALA A 329 -10.05 11.38 -10.04
N LEU A 330 -10.31 11.52 -11.35
CA LEU A 330 -10.27 12.81 -12.04
C LEU A 330 -11.42 13.73 -11.63
N VAL A 331 -12.64 13.21 -11.50
CA VAL A 331 -13.79 13.99 -11.03
C VAL A 331 -13.54 14.48 -9.60
N CYS A 332 -13.01 13.63 -8.72
CA CYS A 332 -12.62 14.05 -7.36
C CYS A 332 -11.48 15.07 -7.38
N LEU A 333 -10.48 14.93 -8.26
CA LEU A 333 -9.40 15.93 -8.44
C LEU A 333 -9.95 17.31 -8.82
N ALA A 334 -10.94 17.36 -9.72
CA ALA A 334 -11.55 18.60 -10.18
C ALA A 334 -12.49 19.23 -9.14
N LEU A 335 -13.25 18.42 -8.40
CA LEU A 335 -14.26 18.91 -7.45
C LEU A 335 -13.70 19.24 -6.05
N LEU A 336 -12.66 18.55 -5.58
CA LEU A 336 -12.07 18.78 -4.24
C LEU A 336 -11.62 20.22 -3.96
N PRO A 337 -10.94 20.93 -4.87
CA PRO A 337 -10.55 22.32 -4.63
C PRO A 337 -11.71 23.31 -4.72
N ALA A 338 -12.87 22.89 -5.24
CA ALA A 338 -14.00 23.79 -5.43
C ALA A 338 -14.76 24.00 -4.12
N ASP A 339 -14.69 25.20 -3.58
CA ASP A 339 -15.50 25.63 -2.43
C ASP A 339 -16.98 25.87 -2.80
N ARG A 340 -17.39 25.50 -4.02
CA ARG A 340 -18.72 25.76 -4.60
C ARG A 340 -19.20 24.58 -5.44
N ALA A 341 -20.51 24.54 -5.70
CA ALA A 341 -21.05 23.63 -6.70
C ALA A 341 -20.68 24.10 -8.12
N MET A 342 -20.45 23.13 -9.01
CA MET A 342 -20.01 23.35 -10.38
C MET A 342 -20.99 22.71 -11.36
N THR A 343 -21.26 23.39 -12.46
CA THR A 343 -21.98 22.84 -13.62
C THR A 343 -21.12 21.81 -14.36
N LEU A 344 -21.75 20.99 -15.22
CA LEU A 344 -21.02 20.01 -16.03
C LEU A 344 -19.93 20.66 -16.90
N PRO A 345 -20.17 21.79 -17.61
CA PRO A 345 -19.13 22.48 -18.37
C PRO A 345 -17.95 22.97 -17.52
N GLU A 346 -18.19 23.46 -16.31
CA GLU A 346 -17.12 23.87 -15.40
C GLU A 346 -16.28 22.66 -14.93
N ILE A 347 -16.92 21.54 -14.62
CA ILE A 347 -16.21 20.29 -14.25
C ILE A 347 -15.36 19.81 -15.44
N GLN A 348 -15.91 19.84 -16.65
CA GLN A 348 -15.18 19.51 -17.88
C GLN A 348 -13.96 20.41 -18.08
N GLN A 349 -14.11 21.71 -17.82
CA GLN A 349 -13.00 22.66 -17.92
C GLN A 349 -11.88 22.34 -16.93
N GLY A 350 -12.20 21.88 -15.72
CA GLY A 350 -11.20 21.42 -14.74
C GLY A 350 -10.56 20.07 -15.08
N VAL A 351 -11.31 19.14 -15.67
CA VAL A 351 -10.81 17.80 -16.03
C VAL A 351 -9.93 17.82 -17.30
N ARG A 352 -10.23 18.68 -18.28
CA ARG A 352 -9.54 18.68 -19.58
C ARG A 352 -8.01 18.87 -19.49
N PRO A 353 -7.46 19.81 -18.69
CA PRO A 353 -6.01 19.94 -18.53
C PRO A 353 -5.37 18.69 -17.89
N LEU A 354 -6.06 18.04 -16.93
CA LEU A 354 -5.61 16.78 -16.33
C LEU A 354 -5.51 15.67 -17.39
N VAL A 355 -6.57 15.46 -18.19
CA VAL A 355 -6.59 14.46 -19.26
C VAL A 355 -5.48 14.74 -20.30
N THR A 356 -5.27 16.02 -20.65
CA THR A 356 -4.22 16.44 -21.58
C THR A 356 -2.84 16.10 -21.02
N TYR A 357 -2.57 16.42 -19.75
CA TYR A 357 -1.32 16.09 -19.08
C TYR A 357 -1.08 14.58 -19.02
N ILE A 358 -2.07 13.80 -18.60
CA ILE A 358 -1.99 12.33 -18.47
C ILE A 358 -1.68 11.70 -19.83
N THR A 359 -2.38 12.14 -20.88
CA THR A 359 -2.19 11.66 -22.26
C THR A 359 -0.78 12.00 -22.77
N ARG A 360 -0.31 13.24 -22.57
CA ARG A 360 1.04 13.66 -22.98
C ARG A 360 2.14 12.88 -22.28
N ARG A 361 1.92 12.50 -21.02
CA ARG A 361 2.84 11.67 -20.22
C ARG A 361 2.76 10.18 -20.55
N GLY A 362 1.78 9.75 -21.35
CA GLY A 362 1.58 8.34 -21.71
C GLY A 362 1.04 7.48 -20.56
N TRP A 363 0.34 8.08 -19.60
CA TRP A 363 -0.29 7.36 -18.50
C TRP A 363 -1.57 6.66 -18.96
N HIS A 364 -1.83 5.46 -18.42
CA HIS A 364 -2.98 4.64 -18.80
C HIS A 364 -4.27 5.15 -18.16
N MET A 365 -5.29 5.35 -19.00
CA MET A 365 -6.65 5.68 -18.57
C MET A 365 -7.47 4.41 -18.35
N ALA A 366 -8.19 4.35 -17.23
CA ALA A 366 -9.00 3.19 -16.87
C ALA A 366 -10.16 2.98 -17.87
N GLY A 367 -10.37 1.73 -18.28
CA GLY A 367 -11.49 1.34 -19.15
C GLY A 367 -11.44 1.91 -20.57
N ARG A 368 -10.32 2.52 -21.00
CA ARG A 368 -10.19 3.27 -22.28
C ARG A 368 -11.26 4.36 -22.44
N THR A 369 -11.77 4.86 -21.32
CA THR A 369 -12.80 5.90 -21.32
C THR A 369 -12.17 7.23 -21.70
N ASP A 370 -12.72 7.89 -22.71
CA ASP A 370 -12.37 9.26 -23.04
C ASP A 370 -13.08 10.20 -22.05
N LEU A 371 -12.35 10.67 -21.05
CA LEU A 371 -12.88 11.59 -20.04
C LEU A 371 -13.01 13.03 -20.54
N SER A 372 -12.67 13.30 -21.80
CA SER A 372 -13.13 14.52 -22.47
C SER A 372 -14.60 14.43 -22.92
N ASP A 373 -15.19 13.22 -22.99
CA ASP A 373 -16.60 13.02 -23.32
C ASP A 373 -17.51 13.46 -22.15
N PRO A 374 -18.40 14.45 -22.35
CA PRO A 374 -19.39 14.83 -21.34
C PRO A 374 -20.19 13.65 -20.80
N ARG A 375 -20.51 12.65 -21.62
CA ARG A 375 -21.33 11.50 -21.21
C ARG A 375 -20.62 10.62 -20.20
N ALA A 376 -19.30 10.46 -20.34
CA ALA A 376 -18.49 9.71 -19.40
C ALA A 376 -18.48 10.41 -18.03
N LEU A 377 -18.29 11.74 -18.03
CA LEU A 377 -18.30 12.53 -16.80
C LEU A 377 -19.68 12.53 -16.13
N THR A 378 -20.77 12.70 -16.89
CA THR A 378 -22.13 12.62 -16.34
C THR A 378 -22.41 11.26 -15.71
N ARG A 379 -21.94 10.17 -16.32
CA ARG A 379 -22.09 8.82 -15.75
C ARG A 379 -21.36 8.71 -14.42
N THR A 380 -20.09 9.12 -14.36
CA THR A 380 -19.30 9.09 -13.12
C THR A 380 -19.92 9.97 -12.02
N LEU A 381 -20.43 11.16 -12.37
CA LEU A 381 -21.15 12.02 -11.43
C LEU A 381 -22.40 11.35 -10.88
N GLY A 382 -23.20 10.71 -11.74
CA GLY A 382 -24.38 9.94 -11.31
C GLY A 382 -24.03 8.78 -10.39
N GLU A 383 -22.98 8.01 -10.71
CA GLU A 383 -22.49 6.92 -9.87
C GLU A 383 -21.99 7.42 -8.50
N LEU A 384 -21.36 8.59 -8.46
CA LEU A 384 -20.91 9.23 -7.21
C LEU A 384 -22.07 9.85 -6.42
N GLU A 385 -23.14 10.26 -7.10
CA GLU A 385 -24.37 10.76 -6.46
C GLU A 385 -25.13 9.60 -5.81
N ASP A 386 -25.28 8.48 -6.53
CA ASP A 386 -25.92 7.26 -6.06
C ASP A 386 -25.23 6.66 -4.82
N SER A 387 -23.90 6.78 -4.76
CA SER A 387 -23.12 6.36 -3.59
C SER A 387 -23.07 7.42 -2.49
N GLY A 388 -23.57 8.62 -2.76
CA GLY A 388 -23.66 9.74 -1.82
C GLY A 388 -22.34 10.48 -1.59
N VAL A 389 -21.32 10.29 -2.43
CA VAL A 389 -20.06 11.06 -2.38
C VAL A 389 -20.28 12.49 -2.84
N VAL A 390 -21.02 12.67 -3.93
CA VAL A 390 -21.45 13.98 -4.43
C VAL A 390 -22.93 14.20 -4.20
N GLU A 391 -23.36 15.44 -4.33
CA GLU A 391 -24.77 15.82 -4.43
C GLU A 391 -25.00 16.72 -5.62
N ALA A 392 -26.12 16.49 -6.32
CA ALA A 392 -26.60 17.34 -7.38
C ALA A 392 -27.73 18.26 -6.88
N TYR A 393 -27.82 19.44 -7.47
CA TYR A 393 -29.00 20.29 -7.40
C TYR A 393 -29.43 20.62 -8.82
N ASP A 394 -30.67 20.26 -9.18
CA ASP A 394 -31.23 20.36 -10.52
C ASP A 394 -32.47 21.27 -10.61
N GLY A 395 -32.81 21.96 -9.51
CA GLY A 395 -33.96 22.88 -9.46
C GLY A 395 -33.72 24.25 -10.11
N GLY A 396 -32.52 24.50 -10.64
CA GLY A 396 -32.10 25.75 -11.29
C GLY A 396 -32.15 25.70 -12.82
N THR A 397 -31.48 26.65 -13.49
CA THR A 397 -31.30 26.64 -14.95
C THR A 397 -30.37 25.52 -15.43
N ASP A 398 -29.38 25.20 -14.60
CA ASP A 398 -28.37 24.20 -14.84
C ASP A 398 -28.26 23.28 -13.61
N THR A 399 -28.00 21.99 -13.85
CA THR A 399 -27.64 21.08 -12.77
C THR A 399 -26.24 21.42 -12.29
N VAL A 400 -26.06 21.49 -10.97
CA VAL A 400 -24.76 21.71 -10.33
C VAL A 400 -24.43 20.57 -9.38
N TRP A 401 -23.15 20.21 -9.31
CA TRP A 401 -22.64 19.15 -8.44
C TRP A 401 -21.59 19.70 -7.46
N ARG A 402 -21.56 19.13 -6.26
CA ARG A 402 -20.45 19.33 -5.30
C ARG A 402 -20.19 18.06 -4.51
N ILE A 403 -18.98 17.94 -3.95
CA ILE A 403 -18.69 16.91 -2.94
C ILE A 403 -19.52 17.22 -1.69
N ARG A 404 -20.17 16.22 -1.12
CA ARG A 404 -20.91 16.42 0.13
C ARG A 404 -19.95 16.80 1.25
N PRO A 405 -20.30 17.74 2.15
CA PRO A 405 -19.40 18.18 3.21
C PRO A 405 -18.74 17.06 4.03
N ALA A 406 -19.50 16.01 4.37
CA ALA A 406 -18.98 14.86 5.13
C ALA A 406 -18.14 13.86 4.32
N GLN A 407 -18.03 14.04 2.99
CA GLN A 407 -17.41 13.09 2.05
C GLN A 407 -16.09 13.57 1.47
N HIS A 408 -15.55 14.71 1.91
CA HIS A 408 -14.26 15.22 1.44
C HIS A 408 -13.11 14.22 1.61
N LEU A 409 -13.06 13.49 2.73
CA LEU A 409 -12.05 12.44 2.94
C LEU A 409 -12.23 11.24 2.00
N VAL A 410 -13.47 10.93 1.63
CA VAL A 410 -13.80 9.85 0.69
C VAL A 410 -13.39 10.24 -0.72
N ALA A 411 -13.73 11.46 -1.15
CA ALA A 411 -13.26 12.01 -2.41
C ALA A 411 -11.72 12.11 -2.47
N ALA A 412 -11.07 12.52 -1.36
CA ALA A 412 -9.62 12.53 -1.25
C ALA A 412 -9.01 11.13 -1.38
N PHE A 413 -9.65 10.09 -0.83
CA PHE A 413 -9.22 8.70 -1.04
C PHE A 413 -9.20 8.34 -2.53
N TYR A 414 -10.27 8.65 -3.27
CA TYR A 414 -10.33 8.38 -4.71
C TYR A 414 -9.33 9.21 -5.49
N ARG A 415 -9.20 10.51 -5.21
CA ARG A 415 -8.15 11.38 -5.78
C ARG A 415 -6.76 10.78 -5.59
N ASN A 416 -6.48 10.26 -4.39
CA ASN A 416 -5.16 9.75 -4.00
C ASN A 416 -4.76 8.45 -4.73
N THR A 417 -5.69 7.79 -5.43
CA THR A 417 -5.34 6.70 -6.36
C THR A 417 -4.46 7.22 -7.51
N ALA A 418 -4.64 8.48 -7.94
CA ALA A 418 -3.95 9.07 -9.10
C ALA A 418 -2.82 10.06 -8.75
N ILE A 419 -2.72 10.55 -7.52
CA ILE A 419 -1.73 11.61 -7.19
C ILE A 419 -0.26 11.20 -7.40
N HIS A 420 0.03 9.90 -7.44
CA HIS A 420 1.38 9.37 -7.66
C HIS A 420 1.93 9.71 -9.07
N ILE A 421 1.06 9.99 -10.05
CA ILE A 421 1.47 10.44 -11.39
C ILE A 421 1.54 11.97 -11.52
N LEU A 422 1.04 12.69 -10.51
CA LEU A 422 0.90 14.15 -10.47
C LEU A 422 1.98 14.82 -9.60
N VAL A 423 2.60 14.06 -8.69
CA VAL A 423 3.52 14.60 -7.67
C VAL A 423 4.75 15.28 -8.25
N ASP A 424 5.35 14.76 -9.32
CA ASP A 424 6.57 15.34 -9.90
C ASP A 424 6.26 16.71 -10.52
N ARG A 425 5.14 16.83 -11.24
CA ARG A 425 4.66 18.11 -11.78
C ARG A 425 4.35 19.10 -10.66
N ALA A 426 3.68 18.65 -9.61
CA ALA A 426 3.38 19.47 -8.44
C ALA A 426 4.66 19.97 -7.73
N ILE A 427 5.69 19.14 -7.62
CA ILE A 427 7.02 19.53 -7.12
C ILE A 427 7.67 20.56 -8.06
N GLY A 428 7.54 20.35 -9.37
CA GLY A 428 8.05 21.27 -10.39
C GLY A 428 7.47 22.67 -10.28
N GLU A 429 6.17 22.79 -9.96
CA GLU A 429 5.53 24.09 -9.76
C GLU A 429 6.11 24.84 -8.55
N VAL A 430 6.29 24.16 -7.41
CA VAL A 430 6.91 24.76 -6.21
C VAL A 430 8.37 25.13 -6.49
N ALA A 431 9.09 24.29 -7.23
CA ALA A 431 10.45 24.55 -7.66
C ALA A 431 10.57 25.80 -8.55
N LEU A 432 9.59 26.07 -9.41
CA LEU A 432 9.54 27.30 -10.20
C LEU A 432 9.31 28.54 -9.34
N VAL A 433 8.46 28.47 -8.31
CA VAL A 433 8.32 29.59 -7.36
C VAL A 433 9.65 29.85 -6.65
N ALA A 434 10.35 28.81 -6.21
CA ALA A 434 11.67 28.98 -5.60
C ALA A 434 12.70 29.58 -6.58
N ALA A 435 12.64 29.22 -7.86
CA ALA A 435 13.48 29.80 -8.90
C ALA A 435 13.20 31.29 -9.14
N ALA A 436 11.94 31.72 -9.01
CA ALA A 436 11.55 33.12 -9.13
C ALA A 436 12.02 33.99 -7.94
N GLU A 437 12.20 33.39 -6.77
CA GLU A 437 12.58 34.07 -5.52
C GLU A 437 14.10 34.20 -5.33
N SER A 438 14.90 33.60 -6.21
CA SER A 438 16.35 33.48 -6.06
C SER A 438 17.11 34.21 -7.16
N ASP A 439 18.21 34.86 -6.77
CA ASP A 439 19.17 35.45 -7.72
C ASP A 439 20.13 34.39 -8.34
N ALA A 440 20.07 33.14 -7.88
CA ALA A 440 20.87 32.06 -8.44
C ALA A 440 20.25 31.54 -9.76
N PRO A 441 21.05 30.87 -10.63
CA PRO A 441 20.56 30.37 -11.91
C PRO A 441 19.26 29.55 -11.78
N PRO A 442 18.14 29.95 -12.43
CA PRO A 442 16.81 29.40 -12.15
C PRO A 442 16.70 27.88 -12.28
N ARG A 443 17.31 27.28 -13.30
CA ARG A 443 17.31 25.82 -13.48
C ARG A 443 18.01 25.09 -12.33
N ARG A 444 19.10 25.65 -11.81
CA ARG A 444 19.84 25.08 -10.67
C ARG A 444 19.02 25.23 -9.39
N THR A 445 18.37 26.37 -9.19
CA THR A 445 17.49 26.61 -8.03
C THR A 445 16.29 25.67 -8.05
N ALA A 446 15.58 25.57 -9.18
CA ALA A 446 14.45 24.66 -9.34
C ALA A 446 14.85 23.21 -9.08
N ARG A 447 15.99 22.77 -9.62
CA ARG A 447 16.53 21.42 -9.37
C ARG A 447 16.80 21.16 -7.89
N ASN A 448 17.48 22.08 -7.21
CA ASN A 448 17.81 21.94 -5.80
C ASN A 448 16.55 21.90 -4.93
N GLU A 449 15.56 22.73 -5.24
CA GLU A 449 14.27 22.75 -4.55
C GLU A 449 13.49 21.45 -4.79
N ALA A 450 13.44 20.96 -6.03
CA ALA A 450 12.78 19.70 -6.34
C ALA A 450 13.40 18.51 -5.56
N LEU A 451 14.74 18.49 -5.44
CA LEU A 451 15.45 17.49 -4.63
C LEU A 451 15.18 17.64 -3.13
N ARG A 452 15.07 18.88 -2.63
CA ARG A 452 14.67 19.15 -1.24
C ARG A 452 13.26 18.62 -0.96
N LEU A 453 12.30 18.91 -1.84
CA LEU A 453 10.91 18.44 -1.72
C LEU A 453 10.81 16.92 -1.86
N ARG A 454 11.57 16.30 -2.76
CA ARG A 454 11.70 14.85 -2.84
C ARG A 454 12.11 14.24 -1.49
N ASP A 455 13.11 14.82 -0.85
CA ASP A 455 13.61 14.33 0.44
C ASP A 455 12.63 14.61 1.60
N LEU A 456 11.87 15.71 1.52
CA LEU A 456 10.77 16.04 2.43
C LEU A 456 9.60 15.05 2.30
N LEU A 457 9.31 14.58 1.08
CA LEU A 457 8.14 13.74 0.77
C LEU A 457 8.45 12.25 0.64
N LYS A 458 9.68 11.82 0.91
CA LYS A 458 10.16 10.43 0.67
C LYS A 458 9.45 9.33 1.46
N PHE A 459 8.70 9.68 2.51
CA PHE A 459 7.87 8.73 3.27
C PHE A 459 6.40 8.71 2.81
N ASP A 460 6.02 9.63 1.92
CA ASP A 460 4.68 9.72 1.34
C ASP A 460 4.60 9.18 -0.08
N PHE A 461 5.71 9.18 -0.82
CA PHE A 461 5.80 8.73 -2.21
C PHE A 461 7.05 7.90 -2.49
N PHE A 462 6.95 7.03 -3.49
CA PHE A 462 8.05 6.19 -3.98
C PHE A 462 8.74 6.85 -5.17
N PHE A 463 9.71 7.73 -4.89
CA PHE A 463 10.47 8.40 -5.94
C PHE A 463 11.53 7.49 -6.56
N SER A 464 11.81 7.72 -7.84
CA SER A 464 12.96 7.17 -8.54
C SER A 464 14.30 7.54 -7.85
N PRO A 465 15.40 6.82 -8.16
CA PRO A 465 16.74 7.22 -7.76
C PRO A 465 17.04 8.67 -8.14
N ARG A 466 17.92 9.34 -7.40
CA ARG A 466 18.15 10.79 -7.51
C ARG A 466 18.46 11.26 -8.93
N GLU A 467 19.26 10.52 -9.68
CA GLU A 467 19.63 10.86 -11.06
C GLU A 467 18.47 10.71 -12.04
N THR A 468 17.69 9.63 -11.90
CA THR A 468 16.47 9.41 -12.69
C THR A 468 15.43 10.47 -12.38
N PHE A 469 15.22 10.78 -11.09
CA PHE A 469 14.30 11.83 -10.66
C PHE A 469 14.67 13.21 -11.23
N ASP A 470 15.97 13.54 -11.26
CA ASP A 470 16.44 14.78 -11.87
C ASP A 470 16.13 14.84 -13.39
N ALA A 471 16.18 13.71 -14.09
CA ALA A 471 15.75 13.62 -15.49
C ALA A 471 14.22 13.73 -15.66
N GLU A 472 13.46 13.09 -14.79
CA GLU A 472 11.99 13.21 -14.73
C GLU A 472 11.58 14.67 -14.48
N MET A 473 12.21 15.35 -13.53
CA MET A 473 11.97 16.77 -13.25
C MET A 473 12.29 17.69 -14.42
N ARG A 474 13.38 17.44 -15.16
CA ARG A 474 13.66 18.19 -16.40
C ARG A 474 12.57 17.99 -17.45
N THR A 475 12.04 16.77 -17.55
CA THR A 475 10.92 16.47 -18.45
C THR A 475 9.66 17.24 -18.02
N GLU A 476 9.36 17.29 -16.72
CA GLU A 476 8.22 18.05 -16.20
C GLU A 476 8.32 19.55 -16.46
N LEU A 477 9.49 20.14 -16.23
CA LEU A 477 9.70 21.55 -16.52
C LEU A 477 9.62 21.84 -18.02
N ALA A 478 10.12 20.94 -18.87
CA ALA A 478 10.01 21.09 -20.33
C ALA A 478 8.55 21.06 -20.82
N LEU A 479 7.62 20.41 -20.11
CA LEU A 479 6.18 20.46 -20.42
C LEU A 479 5.53 21.80 -20.11
N LEU A 480 6.15 22.61 -19.24
CA LEU A 480 5.71 23.98 -18.93
C LEU A 480 6.32 25.00 -19.90
N GLU A 481 7.53 24.72 -20.40
CA GLU A 481 8.18 25.54 -21.42
C GLU A 481 7.31 25.60 -22.68
N ASN A 482 7.07 26.82 -23.17
CA ASN A 482 6.18 27.07 -24.29
C ASN A 482 6.93 27.82 -25.41
N ALA A 483 6.23 28.12 -26.51
CA ALA A 483 6.80 28.84 -27.65
C ALA A 483 7.33 30.24 -27.29
N GLU A 484 6.92 30.81 -26.15
CA GLU A 484 7.31 32.13 -25.69
C GLU A 484 8.62 32.12 -24.87
N GLY A 485 9.26 30.96 -24.67
CA GLY A 485 10.61 30.84 -24.10
C GLY A 485 10.72 29.91 -22.89
N GLY A 486 11.95 29.48 -22.60
CA GLY A 486 12.28 28.53 -21.52
C GLY A 486 12.57 29.18 -20.16
N LEU A 487 13.16 28.42 -19.24
CA LEU A 487 13.58 28.88 -17.90
C LEU A 487 15.03 29.40 -17.92
N ALA A 488 15.24 30.66 -18.34
CA ALA A 488 16.56 31.29 -18.38
C ALA A 488 16.78 32.27 -17.23
N GLU A 489 15.78 33.12 -16.95
CA GLU A 489 15.80 34.16 -15.92
C GLU A 489 14.75 33.89 -14.83
N PRO A 490 14.90 34.41 -13.60
CA PRO A 490 13.92 34.21 -12.52
C PRO A 490 12.50 34.63 -12.91
N ALA A 491 12.36 35.69 -13.72
CA ALA A 491 11.07 36.17 -14.23
C ALA A 491 10.36 35.16 -15.14
N ASP A 492 11.10 34.26 -15.82
CA ASP A 492 10.51 33.21 -16.64
C ASP A 492 9.71 32.23 -15.78
N ALA A 493 10.15 31.94 -14.56
CA ALA A 493 9.51 30.92 -13.73
C ALA A 493 8.05 31.27 -13.38
N LEU A 494 7.79 32.55 -13.01
CA LEU A 494 6.42 33.03 -12.80
C LEU A 494 5.63 33.14 -14.10
N ARG A 495 6.28 33.48 -15.22
CA ARG A 495 5.64 33.51 -16.54
C ARG A 495 5.14 32.12 -16.94
N LEU A 496 5.97 31.09 -16.79
CA LEU A 496 5.61 29.70 -17.07
C LEU A 496 4.43 29.25 -16.19
N LEU A 497 4.45 29.56 -14.90
CA LEU A 497 3.33 29.24 -13.99
C LEU A 497 2.03 29.97 -14.36
N ARG A 498 2.09 31.22 -14.81
CA ARG A 498 0.89 31.99 -15.22
C ARG A 498 0.23 31.45 -16.48
N HIS A 499 1.02 30.91 -17.41
CA HIS A 499 0.52 30.35 -18.67
C HIS A 499 0.20 28.86 -18.58
N ALA A 500 0.51 28.22 -17.45
CA ALA A 500 0.12 26.85 -17.20
C ALA A 500 -1.42 26.76 -17.10
N ASP A 501 -1.99 25.80 -17.82
CA ASP A 501 -3.41 25.46 -17.81
C ASP A 501 -3.80 24.52 -16.65
N LEU A 502 -2.81 24.10 -15.86
CA LEU A 502 -2.95 23.16 -14.77
C LEU A 502 -1.97 23.47 -13.64
N HIS A 503 -2.50 23.62 -12.43
CA HIS A 503 -1.76 23.82 -11.18
C HIS A 503 -2.05 22.68 -10.20
N LEU A 504 -1.07 21.83 -9.94
CA LEU A 504 -1.20 20.61 -9.15
C LEU A 504 -0.68 20.73 -7.72
N ALA A 505 0.23 21.66 -7.43
CA ALA A 505 0.83 21.78 -6.10
C ALA A 505 -0.21 22.00 -4.97
N PRO A 506 -1.25 22.86 -5.14
CA PRO A 506 -2.30 22.99 -4.15
C PRO A 506 -3.16 21.72 -3.98
N LEU A 507 -3.32 20.93 -5.04
CA LEU A 507 -4.17 19.73 -5.04
C LEU A 507 -3.47 18.50 -4.46
N VAL A 508 -2.15 18.39 -4.69
CA VAL A 508 -1.35 17.19 -4.38
C VAL A 508 -0.52 17.36 -3.13
N LEU A 509 0.16 18.50 -2.97
CA LEU A 509 1.16 18.70 -1.92
C LEU A 509 0.60 19.36 -0.68
N ARG A 510 -0.35 20.31 -0.83
CA ARG A 510 -0.92 21.07 0.30
C ARG A 510 -1.44 20.16 1.43
N PRO A 511 -2.22 19.08 1.16
CA PRO A 511 -2.75 18.23 2.22
C PRO A 511 -1.67 17.58 3.09
N ILE A 512 -0.59 17.15 2.44
CA ILE A 512 0.53 16.48 3.09
C ILE A 512 1.35 17.50 3.88
N LEU A 513 1.68 18.64 3.27
CA LEU A 513 2.50 19.66 3.90
C LEU A 513 1.80 20.39 5.04
N ASP A 514 0.48 20.58 4.98
CA ASP A 514 -0.32 21.06 6.11
C ASP A 514 -0.21 20.09 7.29
N ALA A 515 -0.32 18.78 7.05
CA ALA A 515 -0.18 17.77 8.08
C ALA A 515 1.22 17.77 8.69
N TYR A 516 2.25 17.91 7.85
CA TYR A 516 3.64 18.05 8.28
C TYR A 516 3.84 19.32 9.11
N HIS A 517 3.19 20.42 8.76
CA HIS A 517 3.30 21.69 9.48
C HIS A 517 2.72 21.57 10.89
N VAL A 518 1.57 20.90 11.05
CA VAL A 518 1.02 20.58 12.38
C VAL A 518 2.05 19.80 13.20
N VAL A 519 2.63 18.74 12.64
CA VAL A 519 3.63 17.91 13.34
C VAL A 519 4.88 18.72 13.68
N ALA A 520 5.41 19.51 12.75
CA ALA A 520 6.62 20.30 12.94
C ALA A 520 6.43 21.34 14.05
N ILE A 521 5.32 22.09 14.06
CA ILE A 521 5.02 23.06 15.13
C ILE A 521 4.78 22.36 16.48
N ARG A 522 4.17 21.16 16.48
CA ARG A 522 4.05 20.38 17.72
C ARG A 522 5.39 19.88 18.24
N LEU A 523 6.34 19.58 17.35
CA LEU A 523 7.70 19.21 17.73
C LEU A 523 8.48 20.38 18.33
N THR A 524 8.34 21.61 17.83
CA THR A 524 9.00 22.79 18.43
C THR A 524 8.52 23.08 19.85
N GLN A 525 7.29 22.65 20.17
CA GLN A 525 6.67 22.79 21.49
C GLN A 525 6.94 21.60 22.43
N TRP A 526 7.65 20.57 21.98
CA TRP A 526 7.95 19.39 22.79
C TRP A 526 9.20 19.60 23.64
N SER A 527 9.06 19.40 24.95
CA SER A 527 10.13 19.58 25.94
C SER A 527 10.26 18.39 26.93
N GLY A 528 9.75 17.21 26.56
CA GLY A 528 9.73 16.03 27.43
C GLY A 528 11.06 15.25 27.45
N PRO A 529 11.35 14.52 28.55
CA PRO A 529 12.54 13.65 28.63
C PRO A 529 12.41 12.39 27.76
N GLU A 530 11.18 12.02 27.38
CA GLU A 530 10.90 10.87 26.51
C GLU A 530 9.81 11.24 25.48
N PHE A 531 9.88 10.62 24.31
CA PHE A 531 8.93 10.85 23.22
C PHE A 531 7.84 9.76 23.22
N ASP A 532 6.66 10.09 23.75
CA ASP A 532 5.45 9.26 23.60
C ASP A 532 4.75 9.55 22.27
N GLU A 533 4.98 8.69 21.28
CA GLU A 533 4.38 8.80 19.94
C GLU A 533 2.85 8.80 19.98
N LYS A 534 2.23 7.99 20.84
CA LYS A 534 0.77 7.84 20.89
C LYS A 534 0.12 9.10 21.47
N ALA A 535 0.68 9.64 22.55
CA ALA A 535 0.21 10.90 23.13
C ALA A 535 0.45 12.07 22.17
N PHE A 536 1.62 12.11 21.52
CA PHE A 536 1.97 13.17 20.57
C PHE A 536 1.02 13.21 19.37
N LEU A 537 0.75 12.06 18.74
CA LEU A 537 -0.18 11.94 17.61
C LEU A 537 -1.61 12.34 17.99
N ARG A 538 -2.07 11.99 19.21
CA ARG A 538 -3.37 12.45 19.72
C ARG A 538 -3.41 13.98 19.87
N GLY A 539 -2.32 14.57 20.35
CA GLY A 539 -2.17 16.03 20.40
C GLY A 539 -2.21 16.68 19.02
N CYS A 540 -1.57 16.07 18.02
CA CYS A 540 -1.61 16.53 16.62
C CYS A 540 -3.04 16.48 16.03
N LEU A 541 -3.82 15.44 16.33
CA LEU A 541 -5.24 15.39 15.92
C LEU A 541 -6.05 16.53 16.52
N GLY A 542 -5.85 16.84 17.81
CA GLY A 542 -6.53 17.97 18.47
C GLY A 542 -6.17 19.32 17.84
N VAL A 543 -4.88 19.58 17.63
CA VAL A 543 -4.42 20.84 17.02
C VAL A 543 -4.78 20.93 15.54
N GLY A 544 -4.67 19.83 14.79
CA GLY A 544 -5.10 19.75 13.39
C GLY A 544 -6.58 20.09 13.27
N ARG A 545 -7.44 19.50 14.10
CA ARG A 545 -8.88 19.81 14.11
C ARG A 545 -9.14 21.27 14.48
N GLN A 546 -8.40 21.83 15.42
CA GLN A 546 -8.49 23.26 15.75
C GLN A 546 -8.13 24.12 14.53
N TRP A 547 -7.01 23.84 13.86
CA TRP A 547 -6.54 24.62 12.70
C TRP A 547 -7.47 24.49 11.50
N GLU A 548 -8.06 23.32 11.28
CA GLU A 548 -9.12 23.10 10.29
C GLU A 548 -10.33 24.02 10.57
N LEU A 549 -10.86 24.01 11.80
CA LEU A 549 -12.00 24.84 12.20
C LEU A 549 -11.69 26.35 12.14
N GLN A 550 -10.42 26.73 12.25
CA GLN A 550 -9.95 28.11 12.10
C GLN A 550 -9.68 28.50 10.64
N GLY A 551 -9.84 27.59 9.68
CA GLY A 551 -9.49 27.83 8.27
C GLY A 551 -7.99 28.02 8.02
N ARG A 552 -7.13 27.54 8.94
CA ARG A 552 -5.67 27.61 8.82
C ARG A 552 -5.09 26.49 7.96
N LEU A 553 -5.80 25.37 7.85
CA LEU A 553 -5.46 24.28 6.94
C LEU A 553 -6.15 24.50 5.60
N GLY A 554 -5.49 24.13 4.51
CA GLY A 554 -6.05 24.20 3.17
C GLY A 554 -7.16 23.18 2.95
N ASN A 555 -7.11 22.03 3.64
CA ASN A 555 -8.10 20.96 3.49
C ASN A 555 -8.33 20.17 4.79
N ALA A 556 -9.54 19.64 4.98
CA ALA A 556 -9.88 18.78 6.11
C ALA A 556 -9.08 17.46 6.15
N GLU A 557 -8.63 16.98 4.99
CA GLU A 557 -7.81 15.77 4.88
C GLU A 557 -6.41 15.88 5.49
N SER A 558 -5.91 17.09 5.71
CA SER A 558 -4.65 17.34 6.39
C SER A 558 -4.71 16.86 7.85
N VAL A 559 -5.90 16.75 8.44
CA VAL A 559 -6.12 16.19 9.78
C VAL A 559 -6.21 14.67 9.70
N SER A 560 -5.07 14.02 9.47
CA SER A 560 -4.98 12.58 9.23
C SER A 560 -3.88 11.93 10.07
N LEU A 561 -4.26 10.91 10.83
CA LEU A 561 -3.31 10.14 11.64
C LEU A 561 -2.21 9.50 10.77
N GLU A 562 -2.54 9.07 9.55
CA GLU A 562 -1.54 8.48 8.64
C GLU A 562 -0.55 9.51 8.11
N LEU A 563 -1.00 10.73 7.76
CA LEU A 563 -0.10 11.81 7.33
C LEU A 563 0.77 12.32 8.49
N PHE A 564 0.23 12.37 9.71
CA PHE A 564 1.04 12.71 10.89
C PHE A 564 2.11 11.65 11.18
N LYS A 565 1.79 10.36 10.97
CA LYS A 565 2.78 9.27 11.10
C LYS A 565 3.89 9.39 10.06
N THR A 566 3.60 9.73 8.80
CA THR A 566 4.65 9.91 7.78
C THR A 566 5.55 11.11 8.10
N ALA A 567 4.97 12.23 8.55
CA ALA A 567 5.73 13.37 9.06
C ALA A 567 6.65 12.99 10.24
N LEU A 568 6.13 12.21 11.21
CA LEU A 568 6.94 11.70 12.33
C LEU A 568 8.02 10.71 11.89
N GLN A 569 7.78 9.90 10.85
CA GLN A 569 8.82 9.04 10.27
C GLN A 569 9.96 9.88 9.70
N LEU A 570 9.66 10.97 9.00
CA LEU A 570 10.68 11.91 8.55
C LEU A 570 11.43 12.56 9.71
N ALA A 571 10.70 13.07 10.70
CA ALA A 571 11.29 13.68 11.89
C ALA A 571 12.23 12.69 12.60
N ARG A 572 11.81 11.43 12.78
CA ARG A 572 12.64 10.35 13.34
C ARG A 572 13.89 10.10 12.50
N HIS A 573 13.74 9.99 11.18
CA HIS A 573 14.86 9.82 10.27
C HIS A 573 15.89 10.96 10.40
N ARG A 574 15.43 12.18 10.65
CA ARG A 574 16.29 13.35 10.86
C ARG A 574 16.81 13.49 12.31
N GLY A 575 16.45 12.58 13.19
CA GLY A 575 16.85 12.60 14.61
C GLY A 575 16.00 13.53 15.49
N LEU A 576 14.95 14.15 14.97
CA LEU A 576 14.18 15.21 15.64
C LEU A 576 13.26 14.72 16.77
N LEU A 577 13.31 13.42 17.12
CA LEU A 577 12.53 12.84 18.23
C LEU A 577 13.41 12.48 19.43
N ASN A 578 14.73 12.57 19.30
CA ASN A 578 15.66 12.25 20.39
C ASN A 578 15.92 13.51 21.23
N PRO A 579 15.60 13.52 22.54
CA PRO A 579 15.86 14.66 23.42
C PRO A 579 17.34 15.06 23.48
N SER A 580 18.25 14.11 23.31
CA SER A 580 19.70 14.30 23.36
C SER A 580 20.31 14.75 22.02
N THR A 581 19.48 15.05 21.02
CA THR A 581 19.98 15.55 19.74
C THR A 581 20.64 16.92 19.92
N PRO A 582 21.91 17.10 19.50
CA PRO A 582 22.55 18.41 19.50
C PRO A 582 21.70 19.41 18.72
N ASP A 583 21.52 20.59 19.30
CA ASP A 583 20.71 21.68 18.74
C ASP A 583 19.29 21.24 18.37
N GLY A 584 18.73 20.27 19.10
CA GLY A 584 17.45 19.66 18.76
C GLY A 584 16.28 20.64 18.72
N ALA A 585 16.32 21.73 19.48
CA ALA A 585 15.32 22.80 19.40
C ALA A 585 15.43 23.56 18.07
N ASP A 586 16.63 24.02 17.71
CA ASP A 586 16.89 24.76 16.47
C ASP A 586 16.59 23.90 15.24
N ARG A 587 17.01 22.63 15.24
CA ARG A 587 16.74 21.70 14.13
C ARG A 587 15.25 21.38 13.95
N ARG A 588 14.45 21.43 15.02
CA ARG A 588 12.99 21.32 14.93
C ARG A 588 12.37 22.60 14.40
N GLN A 589 12.92 23.75 14.76
CA GLN A 589 12.50 25.04 14.24
C GLN A 589 12.82 25.16 12.74
N GLU A 590 14.01 24.76 12.31
CA GLU A 590 14.40 24.65 10.89
C GLU A 590 13.44 23.75 10.11
N PHE A 591 13.04 22.60 10.69
CA PHE A 591 12.06 21.72 10.05
C PHE A 591 10.68 22.39 9.91
N ALA A 592 10.23 23.14 10.92
CA ALA A 592 8.98 23.89 10.84
C ALA A 592 9.03 25.00 9.78
N GLU A 593 10.16 25.69 9.67
CA GLU A 593 10.40 26.73 8.66
C GLU A 593 10.49 26.15 7.25
N GLU A 594 11.17 25.02 7.06
CA GLU A 594 11.25 24.31 5.78
C GLU A 594 9.86 23.99 5.22
N VAL A 595 8.98 23.45 6.08
CA VAL A 595 7.60 23.12 5.70
C VAL A 595 6.77 24.37 5.47
N ALA A 596 6.92 25.39 6.31
CA ALA A 596 6.20 26.66 6.17
C ALA A 596 6.56 27.38 4.85
N ASP A 597 7.83 27.36 4.45
CA ASP A 597 8.30 27.94 3.20
C ASP A 597 7.71 27.22 1.98
N ALA A 598 7.68 25.87 2.01
CA ALA A 598 7.01 25.09 0.96
C ALA A 598 5.50 25.40 0.87
N LEU A 599 4.82 25.53 2.00
CA LEU A 599 3.40 25.92 2.06
C LEU A 599 3.16 27.33 1.49
N ARG A 600 4.03 28.29 1.83
CA ARG A 600 3.96 29.66 1.30
C ARG A 600 4.11 29.68 -0.23
N ARG A 601 5.02 28.88 -0.80
CA ARG A 601 5.17 28.77 -2.26
C ARG A 601 3.96 28.12 -2.93
N ILE A 602 3.37 27.10 -2.31
CA ILE A 602 2.07 26.54 -2.76
C ILE A 602 0.99 27.62 -2.78
N GLU A 603 1.04 28.54 -1.83
CA GLU A 603 0.05 29.59 -1.70
C GLU A 603 0.12 30.60 -2.86
N VAL A 604 1.35 30.94 -3.29
CA VAL A 604 1.58 31.70 -4.53
C VAL A 604 0.93 31.01 -5.74
N ILE A 605 1.08 29.69 -5.86
CA ILE A 605 0.51 28.91 -6.97
C ILE A 605 -1.02 28.92 -6.92
N ARG A 606 -1.62 28.76 -5.73
CA ARG A 606 -3.07 28.80 -5.56
C ARG A 606 -3.64 30.18 -5.95
N ASP A 607 -2.96 31.26 -5.58
CA ASP A 607 -3.36 32.61 -5.95
C ASP A 607 -3.26 32.86 -7.47
N LEU A 608 -2.29 32.25 -8.15
CA LEU A 608 -2.20 32.27 -9.61
C LEU A 608 -3.38 31.53 -10.25
N ALA A 609 -3.70 30.32 -9.78
CA ALA A 609 -4.81 29.51 -10.30
C ALA A 609 -6.17 30.24 -10.17
N ARG A 610 -6.45 30.84 -9.02
CA ARG A 610 -7.69 31.60 -8.78
C ARG A 610 -7.88 32.80 -9.71
N ARG A 611 -6.79 33.46 -10.11
CA ARG A 611 -6.86 34.60 -11.05
C ARG A 611 -7.21 34.18 -12.47
N ILE A 612 -6.95 32.92 -12.83
CA ILE A 612 -7.30 32.35 -14.13
C ILE A 612 -8.77 31.92 -14.16
N GLU A 613 -9.31 31.48 -13.02
CA GLU A 613 -10.70 31.01 -12.89
C GLU A 613 -11.72 32.13 -12.64
N ALA A 614 -11.29 33.34 -12.27
CA ALA A 614 -12.18 34.47 -12.08
C ALA A 614 -12.86 34.85 -13.41
N PRO A 615 -14.20 34.88 -13.51
CA PRO A 615 -14.87 35.33 -14.71
C PRO A 615 -14.47 36.78 -15.01
N GLN A 616 -14.06 37.05 -16.26
CA GLN A 616 -13.83 38.41 -16.76
C GLN A 616 -15.15 39.18 -16.90
#